data_AF-A0A9D4GDN6-F1
#
_entry.id   AF-A0A9D4GDN6-F1
#
_cell.length_a   1.000
_cell.length_b   1.000
_cell.length_c   1.000
_cell.angle_alpha   90.00
_cell.angle_beta   90.00
_cell.angle_gamma   90.00
#
_symmetry.space_group_name_H-M   'P 1'
#
loop_
_entity.id
_entity.type
_entity.pdbx_description
1 polymer ?
#
loop_
_entity_poly.entity_id
_entity_poly.type
_entity_poly.pdbx_seq_one_letter_code
_entity_poly.pdbx_strand_id
1 'polypeptide(L)' 'MAVTSTHLISYDHDHDLLPLVLANCRYSFEVGTQTNIEYDFDGMERQLMDRLLNSKSKIEIQQYLKVF' A
#
# COMPACT_ATOMS: atom_id res chain seq x y z
N MET A 1 -10.74 21.25 -12.81
CA MET A 1 -9.89 20.18 -13.39
C MET A 1 -10.69 18.89 -13.39
N ALA A 2 -10.75 18.18 -14.50
CA ALA A 2 -11.50 16.92 -14.60
C ALA A 2 -10.66 15.78 -13.98
N VAL A 3 -11.23 15.04 -13.02
CA VAL A 3 -10.56 13.89 -12.39
C VAL A 3 -10.49 12.77 -13.43
N THR A 4 -9.28 12.36 -13.79
CA THR A 4 -9.05 11.21 -14.67
C THR A 4 -8.71 10.00 -13.80
N SER A 5 -9.02 8.77 -14.24
CA SER A 5 -8.76 7.52 -13.48
C SER A 5 -7.31 7.40 -12.96
N THR A 6 -6.33 8.00 -13.65
CA THR A 6 -4.92 8.08 -13.23
C THR A 6 -4.67 8.86 -11.94
N HIS A 7 -5.60 9.74 -11.54
CA HIS A 7 -5.53 10.52 -10.31
C HIS A 7 -6.10 9.74 -9.12
N LEU A 8 -6.84 8.66 -9.37
CA LEU A 8 -7.37 7.77 -8.34
C LEU A 8 -6.30 6.77 -7.92
N ILE A 9 -6.32 6.39 -6.65
CA ILE A 9 -5.53 5.29 -6.15
C ILE A 9 -6.15 4.01 -6.70
N SER A 10 -5.43 3.36 -7.61
CA SER A 10 -5.77 2.06 -8.17
C SER A 10 -4.56 1.15 -8.00
N TYR A 11 -4.82 -0.08 -7.54
CA TYR A 11 -3.81 -1.12 -7.36
C TYR A 11 -4.44 -2.47 -7.59
N ASP A 12 -3.63 -3.42 -8.06
CA ASP A 12 -3.99 -4.81 -8.15
C ASP A 12 -3.50 -5.56 -6.89
N HIS A 13 -4.38 -6.33 -6.26
CA HIS A 13 -4.03 -7.01 -5.01
C HIS A 13 -2.94 -8.08 -5.22
N ASP A 14 -3.02 -8.85 -6.30
CA ASP A 14 -2.14 -9.98 -6.55
C ASP A 14 -0.82 -9.55 -7.19
N HIS A 15 -0.85 -8.51 -8.01
CA HIS A 15 0.33 -8.02 -8.72
C HIS A 15 1.09 -6.92 -7.98
N ASP A 16 0.42 -6.09 -7.17
CA ASP A 16 1.08 -4.98 -6.47
C ASP A 16 1.24 -5.23 -4.98
N LEU A 17 0.18 -5.67 -4.29
CA LEU A 17 0.20 -5.81 -2.84
C LEU A 17 0.87 -7.11 -2.36
N LEU A 18 0.55 -8.24 -2.99
CA LEU A 18 1.11 -9.53 -2.59
C LEU A 18 2.65 -9.55 -2.65
N PRO A 19 3.31 -9.08 -3.73
CA PRO A 19 4.77 -9.03 -3.77
C PRO A 19 5.36 -8.09 -2.71
N LEU A 20 4.67 -6.99 -2.39
CA LEU A 20 5.09 -6.03 -1.38
C LEU A 20 5.04 -6.62 0.02
N VAL A 21 3.99 -7.39 0.34
CA VAL A 21 3.86 -8.10 1.61
C VAL A 21 4.95 -9.18 1.74
N LEU A 22 5.16 -9.97 0.69
CA LEU A 22 6.17 -11.03 0.68
C LEU A 22 7.59 -10.47 0.79
N ALA A 23 7.88 -9.34 0.15
CA ALA A 23 9.19 -8.70 0.20
C ALA A 23 9.56 -8.17 1.61
N ASN A 24 8.56 -7.83 2.43
CA ASN A 24 8.76 -7.35 3.80
C ASN A 24 8.55 -8.47 4.84
N CYS A 25 8.33 -9.72 4.39
CA CYS A 25 8.22 -10.88 5.25
C CYS A 25 9.62 -11.45 5.55
N ARG A 26 10.04 -11.33 6.80
CA ARG A 26 11.32 -11.82 7.31
C ARG A 26 11.11 -13.19 7.95
N TYR A 27 11.70 -14.19 7.34
CA TYR A 27 11.73 -15.55 7.87
C TYR A 27 13.04 -15.74 8.64
N SER A 28 12.93 -16.01 9.95
CA SER A 28 14.06 -16.47 10.73
C SER A 28 13.81 -17.90 11.21
N PHE A 29 14.85 -18.71 11.10
CA PHE A 29 14.83 -20.10 11.54
C PHE A 29 16.04 -20.34 12.43
N GLU A 30 15.79 -20.67 13.69
CA GLU A 30 16.81 -21.11 14.64
C GLU A 30 16.65 -22.59 14.94
N VAL A 31 17.78 -23.30 15.01
CA VAL A 31 17.80 -24.73 15.30
C VAL A 31 17.34 -24.96 16.75
N GLY A 32 16.17 -25.59 16.90
CA GLY A 32 15.57 -25.90 18.21
C GLY A 32 14.38 -25.01 18.59
N THR A 33 14.07 -23.99 17.80
CA THR A 33 12.93 -23.08 18.00
C THR A 33 11.94 -23.16 16.83
N GLN A 34 10.71 -22.67 17.03
CA GLN A 34 9.72 -22.61 15.95
C GLN A 34 10.14 -21.57 14.89
N THR A 35 9.68 -21.78 13.66
CA THR A 35 9.82 -20.82 12.57
C THR A 35 9.21 -19.49 13.00
N ASN A 36 10.01 -18.42 13.02
CA ASN A 36 9.55 -17.09 13.37
C ASN A 36 9.35 -16.28 12.09
N ILE A 37 8.13 -15.77 11.92
CA ILE A 37 7.71 -14.98 10.76
C ILE A 37 7.44 -13.57 11.27
N GLU A 38 8.29 -12.64 10.84
CA GLU A 38 8.20 -11.23 11.22
C GLU A 38 7.92 -10.39 9.99
N TYR A 39 7.06 -9.38 10.13
CA TYR A 39 6.79 -8.43 9.06
C TYR A 39 7.37 -7.07 9.43
N ASP A 40 8.13 -6.48 8.51
CA ASP A 40 8.57 -5.09 8.63
C ASP A 40 7.45 -4.15 8.20
N PHE A 41 6.57 -3.80 9.14
CA PHE A 41 5.43 -2.91 8.89
C PHE A 41 5.89 -1.48 8.53
N ASP A 42 6.99 -1.00 9.12
CA ASP A 42 7.51 0.34 8.86
C ASP A 42 8.05 0.44 7.43
N GLY A 43 8.78 -0.58 6.99
CA GLY A 43 9.25 -0.71 5.60
C GLY A 43 8.10 -0.86 4.61
N MET A 44 7.07 -1.63 4.97
CA MET A 44 5.89 -1.85 4.15
C MET A 44 5.07 -0.56 3.98
N GLU A 45 4.83 0.18 5.06
CA GLU A 45 4.12 1.46 5.04
C GLU A 45 4.83 2.48 4.15
N ARG A 46 6.16 2.63 4.31
CA ARG A 46 6.94 3.57 3.48
C ARG A 46 6.84 3.24 1.99
N GLN A 47 6.95 1.95 1.61
CA GLN A 47 6.82 1.54 0.21
C GLN A 47 5.40 1.75 -0.35
N LEU A 48 4.37 1.51 0.47
CA LEU A 48 2.98 1.80 0.13
C LEU A 48 2.79 3.31 -0.13
N MET A 49 3.26 4.14 0.80
CA MET A 49 3.16 5.60 0.70
C MET A 49 3.89 6.13 -0.54
N ASP A 50 5.10 5.65 -0.80
CA ASP A 50 5.90 6.10 -1.96
C ASP A 50 5.26 5.74 -3.30
N ARG A 51 4.77 4.50 -3.44
CA ARG A 51 4.24 4.01 -4.72
C ARG A 51 2.82 4.50 -5.00
N LEU A 52 1.97 4.55 -3.96
CA LEU A 52 0.53 4.78 -4.15
C LEU A 52 0.10 6.21 -3.89
N LEU A 53 0.72 6.88 -2.91
CA LEU A 53 0.25 8.17 -2.39
C LEU A 53 1.11 9.34 -2.83
N ASN A 54 2.44 9.23 -2.76
CA ASN A 54 3.37 10.31 -3.11
C ASN A 54 3.35 10.68 -4.61
N SER A 55 2.90 9.76 -5.47
CA SER A 55 2.74 10.01 -6.91
C SER A 55 1.38 10.61 -7.29
N LYS A 56 0.48 10.87 -6.34
CA LYS A 56 -0.89 11.31 -6.62
C LYS A 56 -1.11 12.76 -6.19
N SER A 57 -1.76 13.53 -7.07
CA SER A 57 -2.21 14.89 -6.76
C SER A 57 -3.38 14.86 -5.78
N LYS A 58 -3.41 15.78 -4.81
CA LYS A 58 -4.57 15.99 -3.94
C LYS A 58 -5.81 16.32 -4.77
N ILE A 59 -6.83 15.48 -4.69
CA ILE A 59 -8.14 15.74 -5.31
C ILE A 59 -8.95 16.62 -4.36
N GLU A 60 -9.14 17.88 -4.72
CA GLU A 60 -10.09 18.75 -4.01
C GLU A 60 -11.49 18.53 -4.57
N ILE A 61 -12.29 17.78 -3.83
CA ILE A 61 -13.71 17.59 -4.15
C ILE A 61 -14.41 18.90 -3.76
N GLN A 62 -14.73 19.74 -4.74
CA GLN A 62 -15.64 20.87 -4.51
C GLN A 62 -16.99 20.30 -4.08
N GLN A 63 -17.38 20.67 -2.87
CA GLN A 63 -18.51 20.18 -2.09
C GLN A 63 -19.84 20.31 -2.84
N TYR A 64 -20.19 19.31 -3.65
CA TYR A 64 -21.54 19.06 -4.15
C TYR A 64 -22.00 17.64 -3.81
N LEU A 65 -21.65 17.16 -2.61
CA LEU A 65 -22.47 16.15 -1.96
C LEU A 65 -23.60 16.89 -1.24
N LYS A 66 -24.64 17.25 -2.01
CA LYS A 66 -25.96 17.44 -1.42
C LYS A 66 -26.33 16.10 -0.78
N VAL A 67 -26.45 16.17 0.54
CA VAL A 67 -27.20 15.26 1.41
C VAL A 67 -28.38 14.65 0.64
N PHE A 68 -28.36 13.32 0.56
CA PHE A 68 -29.57 12.52 0.54
C PHE A 68 -29.72 11.92 1.94
#